data_AF-A0A6M8BET2-F1
#
_entry.id   AF-A0A6M8BET2-F1
#
_cell.length_a   1.000
_cell.length_b   1.000
_cell.length_c   1.000
_cell.angle_alpha   90.00
_cell.angle_beta   90.00
_cell.angle_gamma   90.00
#
_symmetry.space_group_name_H-M   'P 1'
#
loop_
_entity.id
_entity.type
_entity.pdbx_description
1 polymer ?
#
loop_
_entity_poly.entity_id
_entity_poly.type
_entity_poly.pdbx_seq_one_letter_code
_entity_poly.pdbx_strand_id
1 'polypeptide(L)'
;MNIDITTPAILFPTISLLLLAYTNRFVALASIIRNLHASHQSKPDPMLRQEIASLRYRIKLIRNMQAWGAASLLFSVICILLLFLGFETAGRWMFAVSLVMMLISLALSLREIQLSVVALDLHLRDVEQERERGRSPDYF
;
A
#
# COMPACT_ATOMS: atom_id res chain seq x y z
N MET A 1 -14.01 22.82 20.73
CA MET A 1 -14.32 22.47 19.33
C MET A 1 -15.51 21.53 19.33
N ASN A 2 -16.66 21.95 18.79
CA ASN A 2 -17.81 21.06 18.60
C ASN A 2 -17.51 20.18 17.39
N ILE A 3 -17.36 18.87 17.62
CA ILE A 3 -17.26 17.90 16.52
C ILE A 3 -18.69 17.58 16.13
N ASP A 4 -19.15 18.20 15.05
CA ASP A 4 -20.46 17.92 14.49
C ASP A 4 -20.42 16.60 13.70
N ILE A 5 -21.53 15.86 13.71
CA ILE A 5 -21.65 14.51 13.12
C ILE A 5 -21.33 14.52 11.61
N THR A 6 -21.40 15.69 10.99
CA THR A 6 -21.06 15.94 9.58
C THR A 6 -19.57 15.74 9.27
N THR A 7 -18.65 15.96 10.23
CA THR A 7 -17.21 15.88 9.96
C THR A 7 -16.72 14.43 9.70
N PRO A 8 -17.09 13.44 10.53
CA PRO A 8 -16.81 12.02 10.22
C PRO A 8 -17.51 11.53 8.94
N ALA A 9 -18.71 12.03 8.63
CA ALA A 9 -19.50 11.59 7.48
C ALA A 9 -18.83 11.92 6.14
N ILE A 10 -18.14 13.05 6.04
CA ILE A 10 -17.40 13.46 4.82
C ILE A 10 -16.18 12.55 4.56
N LEU A 11 -15.60 11.97 5.61
CA LEU A 11 -14.39 11.14 5.48
C LEU A 11 -14.68 9.76 4.89
N PHE A 12 -15.88 9.22 5.06
CA PHE A 12 -16.26 7.89 4.56
C PHE A 12 -16.01 7.66 3.07
N PRO A 13 -16.52 8.51 2.15
CA PRO A 13 -16.30 8.31 0.71
C PRO A 13 -14.82 8.39 0.35
N THR A 14 -14.08 9.35 0.92
CA THR A 14 -12.64 9.51 0.67
C THR A 14 -11.84 8.29 1.12
N ILE A 15 -12.12 7.77 2.32
CA ILE A 15 -11.43 6.58 2.86
C ILE A 15 -11.77 5.33 2.03
N SER A 16 -13.03 5.21 1.56
CA SER A 16 -13.45 4.08 0.73
C SER A 16 -12.70 4.05 -0.61
N LEU A 17 -12.54 5.20 -1.26
CA LEU A 17 -11.74 5.32 -2.49
C LEU A 17 -10.25 4.98 -2.24
N LEU A 18 -9.72 5.39 -1.10
CA LEU A 18 -8.35 5.09 -0.70
C LEU A 18 -8.14 3.56 -0.52
N LEU A 19 -9.07 2.88 0.16
CA LEU A 19 -9.03 1.42 0.34
C LEU A 19 -9.15 0.67 -0.99
N LEU A 20 -9.95 1.18 -1.93
CA LEU A 20 -10.05 0.63 -3.29
C LEU A 20 -8.70 0.77 -4.03
N ALA A 21 -8.06 1.94 -3.95
CA ALA A 21 -6.75 2.16 -4.54
C ALA A 21 -5.68 1.20 -3.94
N TYR A 22 -5.72 0.97 -2.64
CA TYR A 22 -4.83 0.03 -1.95
C TYR A 22 -5.03 -1.41 -2.42
N THR A 23 -6.29 -1.82 -2.59
CA THR A 23 -6.67 -3.14 -3.11
C THR A 23 -6.17 -3.33 -4.54
N ASN A 24 -6.35 -2.33 -5.40
CA ASN A 24 -5.86 -2.37 -6.78
C ASN A 24 -4.34 -2.56 -6.83
N ARG A 25 -3.62 -1.85 -5.96
CA ARG A 25 -2.16 -1.98 -5.85
C ARG A 25 -1.71 -3.35 -5.36
N PHE A 26 -2.41 -3.89 -4.36
CA PHE A 26 -2.16 -5.24 -3.85
C PHE A 26 -2.32 -6.29 -4.96
N VAL A 27 -3.44 -6.22 -5.71
CA VAL A 27 -3.75 -7.17 -6.78
C VAL A 27 -2.70 -7.09 -7.90
N ALA A 28 -2.30 -5.87 -8.29
CA ALA A 28 -1.26 -5.68 -9.29
C ALA A 28 0.07 -6.33 -8.88
N LEU A 29 0.56 -6.07 -7.67
CA LEU A 29 1.83 -6.67 -7.20
C LEU A 29 1.72 -8.18 -7.02
N ALA A 30 0.60 -8.70 -6.53
CA ALA A 30 0.38 -10.13 -6.41
C ALA A 30 0.41 -10.82 -7.79
N SER A 31 -0.13 -10.17 -8.83
CA SER A 31 -0.06 -10.66 -10.22
C SER A 31 1.39 -10.71 -10.72
N ILE A 32 2.16 -9.63 -10.52
CA ILE A 32 3.58 -9.58 -10.93
C ILE A 32 4.38 -10.70 -10.25
N ILE A 33 4.23 -10.90 -8.94
CA ILE A 33 4.93 -11.98 -8.21
C ILE A 33 4.60 -13.36 -8.78
N ARG A 34 3.33 -13.63 -9.10
CA ARG A 34 2.91 -14.92 -9.67
C ARG A 34 3.53 -15.16 -11.04
N ASN A 35 3.56 -14.14 -11.90
CA ASN A 35 4.18 -14.21 -13.22
C ASN A 35 5.70 -14.43 -13.13
N LEU A 36 6.37 -13.67 -12.26
CA LEU A 36 7.81 -13.84 -12.02
C LEU A 36 8.11 -15.25 -11.49
N HIS A 37 7.31 -15.75 -10.55
CA HIS A 37 7.51 -17.08 -10.00
C HIS A 37 7.32 -18.19 -11.05
N ALA A 38 6.35 -18.05 -11.95
CA ALA A 38 6.16 -18.98 -13.07
C ALA A 38 7.36 -18.99 -14.02
N SER A 39 7.93 -17.81 -14.32
CA SER A 39 9.14 -17.68 -15.16
C SER A 39 10.40 -18.26 -14.49
N HIS A 40 10.54 -18.11 -13.17
CA HIS A 40 11.67 -18.68 -12.41
C HIS A 40 11.72 -20.21 -12.46
N GLN A 41 10.56 -20.87 -12.42
CA GLN A 41 10.50 -22.33 -12.49
C GLN A 41 10.99 -22.85 -13.84
N SER A 42 10.91 -22.03 -14.89
CA SER A 42 11.40 -22.37 -16.23
C SER A 42 12.91 -22.16 -16.38
N LYS A 43 13.46 -21.09 -15.75
CA LYS A 43 14.89 -20.79 -15.70
C LYS A 43 15.27 -20.18 -14.34
N PRO A 44 16.02 -20.91 -13.48
CA PRO A 44 16.41 -20.40 -12.18
C PRO A 44 17.43 -19.28 -12.34
N ASP A 45 17.00 -18.05 -12.07
CA ASP A 45 17.85 -16.86 -12.06
C ASP A 45 17.92 -16.23 -10.65
N PRO A 46 19.11 -16.15 -10.03
CA PRO A 46 19.29 -15.52 -8.72
C PRO A 46 18.86 -14.04 -8.66
N MET A 47 18.89 -13.27 -9.76
CA MET A 47 18.38 -11.88 -9.78
C MET A 47 16.87 -11.84 -9.54
N LEU A 48 16.12 -12.75 -10.15
CA LEU A 48 14.69 -12.87 -9.99
C LEU A 48 14.26 -13.11 -8.54
N ARG A 49 15.09 -13.80 -7.76
CA ARG A 49 14.83 -14.06 -6.34
C ARG A 49 14.85 -12.77 -5.51
N GLN A 50 15.74 -11.83 -5.83
CA GLN A 50 15.83 -10.54 -5.14
C GLN A 50 14.62 -9.66 -5.48
N GLU A 51 14.17 -9.67 -6.73
CA GLU A 51 12.98 -8.93 -7.15
C GLU A 51 11.71 -9.43 -6.44
N ILE A 52 11.50 -10.76 -6.38
CA ILE A 52 10.38 -11.35 -5.65
C ILE A 52 10.41 -10.96 -4.16
N ALA A 53 11.60 -10.92 -3.54
CA ALA A 53 11.73 -10.51 -2.15
C ALA A 53 11.32 -9.04 -1.93
N SER A 54 11.73 -8.13 -2.83
CA SER A 54 11.33 -6.72 -2.83
C SER A 54 9.80 -6.56 -2.98
N LEU A 55 9.20 -7.26 -3.94
CA LEU A 55 7.75 -7.25 -4.17
C LEU A 55 6.97 -7.79 -2.96
N ARG A 56 7.46 -8.87 -2.32
CA ARG A 56 6.87 -9.41 -1.09
C ARG A 56 6.91 -8.43 0.07
N TYR A 57 8.00 -7.68 0.22
CA TYR A 57 8.10 -6.63 1.23
C TYR A 57 7.06 -5.52 0.99
N ARG A 58 6.93 -5.06 -0.26
CA ARG A 58 5.91 -4.06 -0.65
C ARG A 58 4.49 -4.54 -0.37
N ILE A 59 4.17 -5.81 -0.67
CA ILE A 59 2.86 -6.41 -0.32
C ILE A 59 2.59 -6.34 1.18
N LYS A 60 3.59 -6.61 2.04
CA LYS A 60 3.43 -6.48 3.49
C LYS A 60 3.13 -5.04 3.91
N LEU A 61 3.79 -4.05 3.30
CA LEU A 61 3.45 -2.63 3.54
C LEU A 61 2.02 -2.32 3.14
N ILE A 62 1.58 -2.79 1.96
CA ILE A 62 0.21 -2.55 1.47
C ILE A 62 -0.83 -3.17 2.42
N ARG A 63 -0.58 -4.40 2.86
CA ARG A 63 -1.45 -5.06 3.85
C ARG A 63 -1.52 -4.24 5.14
N ASN A 64 -0.39 -3.73 5.63
CA ASN A 64 -0.35 -2.97 6.87
C ASN A 64 -1.03 -1.60 6.73
N MET A 65 -0.80 -0.85 5.65
CA MET A 65 -1.49 0.43 5.43
C MET A 65 -3.00 0.21 5.33
N GLN A 66 -3.44 -0.82 4.63
CA GLN A 66 -4.87 -1.14 4.51
C GLN A 66 -5.49 -1.55 5.86
N ALA A 67 -4.76 -2.30 6.69
CA ALA A 67 -5.20 -2.65 8.04
C ALA A 67 -5.37 -1.41 8.94
N TRP A 68 -4.40 -0.48 8.93
CA TRP A 68 -4.50 0.77 9.67
C TRP A 68 -5.61 1.69 9.15
N GLY A 69 -5.78 1.78 7.82
CA GLY A 69 -6.85 2.56 7.21
C GLY A 69 -8.24 1.99 7.52
N ALA A 70 -8.40 0.66 7.45
CA ALA A 70 -9.64 -0.01 7.83
C ALA A 70 -9.94 0.13 9.33
N ALA A 71 -8.93 0.00 10.19
CA ALA A 71 -9.07 0.23 11.62
C ALA A 71 -9.49 1.67 11.92
N SER A 72 -8.89 2.66 11.26
CA SER A 72 -9.33 4.06 11.36
C SER A 72 -10.80 4.22 11.00
N LEU A 73 -11.24 3.63 9.89
CA LEU A 73 -12.63 3.69 9.46
C LEU A 73 -13.58 3.08 10.51
N LEU A 74 -13.24 1.91 11.06
CA LEU A 74 -14.01 1.26 12.13
C LEU A 74 -14.13 2.15 13.37
N PHE A 75 -13.02 2.76 13.82
CA PHE A 75 -13.05 3.69 14.95
C PHE A 75 -13.85 4.97 14.63
N SER A 76 -13.87 5.41 13.37
CA SER A 76 -14.73 6.50 12.91
C SER A 76 -16.22 6.14 12.98
N VAL A 77 -16.61 4.91 12.59
CA VAL A 77 -17.99 4.41 12.76
C VAL A 77 -18.38 4.43 14.25
N ILE A 78 -17.50 3.93 15.12
CA ILE A 78 -17.74 3.89 16.57
C ILE A 78 -17.86 5.30 17.14
N CYS A 79 -17.05 6.25 16.67
CA CYS A 79 -17.18 7.66 17.03
C CYS A 79 -18.58 8.20 16.71
N ILE A 80 -19.06 8.01 15.47
CA ILE A 80 -20.39 8.47 15.06
C ILE A 80 -21.48 7.83 15.93
N LEU A 81 -21.35 6.54 16.25
CA LEU A 81 -22.29 5.82 17.12
C LEU A 81 -22.30 6.40 18.56
N LEU A 82 -21.13 6.69 19.12
CA LEU A 82 -21.00 7.29 20.46
C LEU A 82 -21.60 8.70 20.50
N LEU A 83 -21.34 9.52 19.48
CA LEU A 83 -21.93 10.86 19.37
C LEU A 83 -23.45 10.78 19.23
N PHE A 84 -23.96 9.82 18.45
CA PHE A 84 -25.39 9.58 18.30
C PHE A 84 -26.06 9.17 19.63
N LEU A 85 -25.37 8.40 20.46
CA LEU A 85 -25.82 8.02 21.81
C LEU A 85 -25.63 9.12 22.87
N GLY A 86 -25.10 10.29 22.49
CA GLY A 86 -24.86 11.42 23.40
C GLY A 86 -23.54 11.37 24.18
N PHE A 87 -22.68 10.38 23.95
CA PHE A 87 -21.37 10.25 24.61
C PHE A 87 -20.30 11.11 23.93
N GLU A 88 -20.42 12.44 24.03
CA GLU A 88 -19.54 13.40 23.36
C GLU A 88 -18.05 13.21 23.67
N THR A 89 -17.69 13.09 24.95
CA THR A 89 -16.27 12.99 25.37
C THR A 89 -15.62 11.72 24.82
N ALA A 90 -16.32 10.58 24.88
CA ALA A 90 -15.83 9.32 24.35
C ALA A 90 -15.70 9.37 22.83
N GLY A 91 -16.69 9.95 22.13
CA GLY A 91 -16.64 10.16 20.68
C GLY A 91 -15.42 10.99 20.25
N ARG A 92 -15.12 12.09 20.96
CA ARG A 92 -13.95 12.94 20.67
C ARG A 92 -12.63 12.18 20.77
N TRP A 93 -12.43 11.39 21.82
CA TRP A 93 -11.24 10.56 21.97
C TRP A 93 -11.14 9.49 20.87
N MET A 94 -12.27 8.84 20.54
CA MET A 94 -12.31 7.82 19.50
C MET A 94 -12.00 8.38 18.11
N PHE A 95 -12.47 9.61 17.84
CA PHE A 95 -12.12 10.34 16.62
C PHE A 95 -10.62 10.68 16.55
N ALA A 96 -10.02 11.15 17.65
CA ALA A 96 -8.59 11.43 17.68
C ALA A 96 -7.76 10.16 17.39
N VAL A 97 -8.14 9.02 17.98
CA VAL A 97 -7.49 7.72 17.72
C VAL A 97 -7.64 7.31 16.24
N SER A 98 -8.82 7.46 15.65
CA SER A 98 -9.04 7.11 14.24
C SER A 98 -8.18 7.96 13.30
N LEU A 99 -7.98 9.25 13.60
CA LEU A 99 -7.10 10.12 12.82
C LEU A 99 -5.64 9.70 12.92
N VAL A 100 -5.15 9.32 14.10
CA VAL A 100 -3.78 8.81 14.28
C VAL A 100 -3.57 7.53 13.46
N MET A 101 -4.53 6.61 13.48
CA MET A 101 -4.48 5.38 12.65
C MET A 101 -4.44 5.72 11.15
N MET A 102 -5.23 6.71 10.71
CA MET A 102 -5.22 7.18 9.32
C MET A 102 -3.86 7.76 8.93
N LEU A 103 -3.24 8.56 9.81
CA LEU A 103 -1.90 9.10 9.57
C LEU A 103 -0.85 8.00 9.43
N ILE A 104 -0.92 6.95 10.25
CA ILE A 104 -0.03 5.79 10.14
C ILE A 104 -0.25 5.09 8.79
N SER A 105 -1.49 4.87 8.38
CA SER A 105 -1.83 4.30 7.07
C SER A 105 -1.21 5.10 5.92
N LEU A 106 -1.39 6.42 5.94
CA LEU A 106 -0.86 7.32 4.89
C LEU A 106 0.67 7.35 4.88
N ALA A 107 1.33 7.38 6.05
CA ALA A 107 2.78 7.33 6.13
C ALA A 107 3.35 6.03 5.53
N LEU A 108 2.70 4.89 5.80
CA LEU A 108 3.05 3.61 5.17
C LEU A 108 2.82 3.64 3.65
N SER A 109 1.75 4.29 3.19
CA SER A 109 1.47 4.49 1.76
C SER A 109 2.56 5.30 1.07
N LEU A 110 3.02 6.40 1.68
CA LEU A 110 4.14 7.20 1.15
C LEU A 110 5.43 6.38 1.06
N ARG A 111 5.76 5.62 2.12
CA ARG A 111 6.93 4.74 2.13
C ARG A 111 6.86 3.68 1.03
N GLU A 112 5.69 3.09 0.81
CA GLU A 112 5.51 2.07 -0.21
C GLU A 112 5.56 2.65 -1.63
N ILE A 113 5.09 3.89 -1.85
CA ILE A 113 5.31 4.64 -3.10
C ILE A 113 6.80 4.81 -3.38
N GLN A 114 7.58 5.28 -2.41
CA GLN A 114 9.03 5.47 -2.59
C GLN A 114 9.73 4.17 -2.97
N LEU A 115 9.45 3.08 -2.25
CA LEU A 115 10.02 1.77 -2.56
C LEU A 115 9.61 1.27 -3.94
N SER A 116 8.39 1.58 -4.36
CA SER A 116 7.88 1.17 -5.67
C SER A 116 8.61 1.83 -6.82
N VAL A 117 8.91 3.13 -6.68
CA VAL A 117 9.69 3.88 -7.67
C VAL A 117 11.11 3.34 -7.75
N VAL A 118 11.78 3.15 -6.60
CA VAL A 118 13.15 2.63 -6.56
C VAL A 118 13.24 1.22 -7.15
N ALA A 119 12.32 0.33 -6.80
CA ALA A 119 12.32 -1.04 -7.34
C ALA A 119 12.09 -1.07 -8.86
N LEU A 120 11.24 -0.16 -9.38
CA LEU A 120 10.99 -0.06 -10.82
C LEU A 120 12.21 0.47 -11.57
N ASP A 121 12.87 1.50 -11.05
CA ASP A 121 14.08 2.07 -11.64
C ASP A 121 15.22 1.04 -11.70
N LEU A 122 15.41 0.25 -10.62
CA LEU A 122 16.39 -0.84 -10.61
C LEU A 122 16.07 -1.91 -11.66
N HIS A 123 14.82 -2.37 -11.74
CA HIS A 123 14.41 -3.38 -12.71
C HIS A 123 14.59 -2.89 -14.16
N LEU A 124 14.26 -1.63 -14.45
CA LEU A 124 14.45 -1.04 -15.79
C LEU A 124 15.93 -0.97 -16.18
N ARG A 125 16.81 -0.55 -15.27
CA ARG A 125 18.26 -0.49 -15.51
C ARG A 125 18.86 -1.86 -15.77
N ASP A 126 18.42 -2.88 -15.04
CA ASP A 126 18.89 -4.26 -15.23
C ASP A 126 18.52 -4.77 -16.64
N VAL A 127 17.28 -4.53 -17.08
CA VAL A 127 16.81 -4.89 -18.43
C VAL A 127 17.56 -4.13 -19.52
N GLU A 128 17.86 -2.85 -19.31
CA GLU A 128 18.66 -2.05 -20.25
C GLU A 128 20.10 -2.57 -20.37
N GLN A 129 20.75 -2.91 -19.25
CA GLN A 129 22.11 -3.46 -19.26
C GLN A 129 22.21 -4.85 -19.90
N GLU A 130 21.22 -5.73 -19.69
CA GLU A 130 21.15 -7.02 -20.38
C GLU A 130 21.03 -6.85 -21.90
N ARG A 131 20.22 -5.88 -22.33
CA ARG A 131 20.04 -5.56 -23.74
C ARG A 131 21.31 -5.00 -24.38
N GLU A 132 22.08 -4.19 -23.66
CA GLU A 132 23.38 -3.67 -24.12
C GLU A 132 24.44 -4.77 -24.21
N ARG A 133 24.51 -5.68 -23.22
CA ARG A 133 25.42 -6.83 -23.26
C ARG A 133 25.10 -7.80 -24.41
N GLY A 134 23.82 -8.06 -24.67
CA GLY A 134 23.37 -8.86 -25.82
C GLY A 134 23.60 -8.20 -27.18
N ARG A 135 24.05 -6.94 -27.22
CA ARG A 135 24.36 -6.18 -28.43
C ARG A 135 25.86 -5.99 -28.66
N SER A 136 26.73 -6.57 -27.82
CA SER A 136 28.16 -6.67 -28.14
C SER A 136 28.31 -7.46 -29.45
N PRO A 137 28.86 -6.87 -30.52
CA PRO A 137 29.18 -7.61 -31.73
C PRO A 137 30.17 -8.70 -31.34
N ASP A 138 29.90 -9.94 -31.72
CA ASP A 138 30.93 -10.96 -31.84
C ASP A 138 32.05 -10.37 -32.71
N TYR A 139 33.10 -9.84 -32.07
CA TYR A 139 34.29 -9.38 -32.76
C TYR A 139 35.22 -10.59 -32.92
N PHE A 140 35.24 -11.07 -34.16
CA PHE A 140 36.21 -11.99 -34.81
C PHE A 140 36.22 -13.45 -34.37
#